data_AF-A0A452Q7R7-F1
#
_entry.id   AF-A0A452Q7R7-F1
#
_cell.length_a   1.000
_cell.length_b   1.000
_cell.length_c   1.000
_cell.angle_alpha   90.00
_cell.angle_beta   90.00
_cell.angle_gamma   90.00
#
_symmetry.space_group_name_H-M   'P 1'
#
loop_
_entity.id
_entity.type
_entity.pdbx_description
1 polymer ?
#
loop_
_entity_poly.entity_id
_entity_poly.type
_entity_poly.pdbx_seq_one_letter_code
_entity_poly.pdbx_strand_id
1 'polypeptide(L)'
;MSKKGRNKGEKPEALIVALQAANEDLRTKLTDIQIELHQEKSKVSKLEREKTQEAKRIRELEQRKHTVLVTELKAKLHEEKMKELQAVRENLIKQHEQEMSRTVKLRDGEIQRLKSALCALRDGSSDKVRTALTIEAREEARKLFDAERLKLLQEIADLKTAKKQVDEALSNMIQADKIKAGDLRSEHQSHQEAISKIKWESERDIRRLMDEIKAKDRIIFSLEKELETQTGYVQKLQLQKEALDEQLFLVKEAECNMSSPKREIPGRAGDGSEHCDERNQDLRRNQKRIAELNATIRKLEDRNTLLGDERNELLKRVRETEKQCKPLLERNKCLAKRNDELMVSLQRMEEKLKAVTKENSEMREKITSHPPLKKLKSLNDLDQANEEQETEFLKLQVIEQQNIIDELTRDREKLIRRRKHRRSSKPIKRPVLDPFIGYDEDSMDSETSSMASFRTDRTPATPDDDLDEVTAEESELRFRQLTKEYQALQRAYALLQEQTGGIIDAEREAKAQEQLQAEVLRYKAKIEDLEATLAQKGQVGIRLLALLQMQTIQSDLPLAPVHGPHPGHGLALHSDLSQTVSECSTRCFCPWCFSGQSVNPTTT
;
A
#
# COMPACT_ATOMS: atom_id res chain seq x y z
N MET A 1 -104.66 -26.71 -59.64
CA MET A 1 -103.88 -27.36 -60.72
C MET A 1 -102.39 -27.04 -60.49
N SER A 2 -101.70 -27.57 -59.49
CA SER A 2 -101.15 -28.93 -59.29
C SER A 2 -100.00 -29.29 -60.25
N LYS A 3 -98.73 -29.12 -59.83
CA LYS A 3 -97.82 -30.23 -59.46
C LYS A 3 -96.41 -29.75 -59.07
N LYS A 4 -95.76 -30.62 -58.30
CA LYS A 4 -94.63 -30.49 -57.36
C LYS A 4 -93.42 -31.28 -57.91
N GLY A 5 -92.19 -30.85 -57.64
CA GLY A 5 -90.94 -31.63 -57.83
C GLY A 5 -89.71 -30.70 -57.93
N ARG A 6 -88.84 -30.50 -56.92
CA ARG A 6 -87.79 -31.34 -56.28
C ARG A 6 -86.57 -31.69 -57.18
N ASN A 7 -85.46 -30.98 -56.93
CA ASN A 7 -84.04 -31.40 -56.86
C ASN A 7 -83.14 -31.58 -58.13
N LYS A 8 -81.88 -31.11 -57.95
CA LYS A 8 -80.56 -31.56 -58.49
C LYS A 8 -79.95 -30.83 -59.73
N GLY A 9 -78.74 -30.26 -59.56
CA GLY A 9 -77.64 -30.58 -60.50
C GLY A 9 -76.73 -29.52 -61.13
N GLU A 10 -76.71 -28.24 -60.75
CA GLU A 10 -75.80 -27.24 -61.37
C GLU A 10 -74.82 -26.66 -60.34
N LYS A 11 -73.48 -26.69 -60.41
CA LYS A 11 -72.48 -27.51 -61.11
C LYS A 11 -71.31 -27.68 -60.11
N PRO A 12 -71.13 -28.83 -59.45
CA PRO A 12 -69.97 -29.07 -58.56
C PRO A 12 -68.62 -28.93 -59.29
N GLU A 13 -68.62 -29.09 -60.62
CA GLU A 13 -67.44 -28.98 -61.49
C GLU A 13 -66.82 -27.58 -61.51
N ALA A 14 -67.61 -26.49 -61.53
CA ALA A 14 -67.07 -25.12 -61.55
C ALA A 14 -66.34 -24.78 -60.24
N LEU A 15 -66.86 -25.27 -59.12
CA LEU A 15 -66.25 -25.10 -57.80
C LEU A 15 -65.00 -25.97 -57.63
N ILE A 16 -64.99 -27.18 -58.20
CA ILE A 16 -63.80 -28.04 -58.24
C ILE A 16 -62.69 -27.39 -59.09
N VAL A 17 -63.02 -26.82 -60.25
CA VAL A 17 -62.07 -26.11 -61.11
C VAL A 17 -61.50 -24.87 -60.40
N ALA A 18 -62.35 -24.08 -59.71
CA ALA A 18 -61.87 -22.93 -58.94
C ALA A 18 -60.94 -23.33 -57.78
N LEU A 19 -61.22 -24.44 -57.10
CA LEU A 19 -60.37 -24.97 -56.03
C LEU A 19 -59.08 -25.60 -56.55
N GLN A 20 -59.10 -26.19 -57.74
CA GLN A 20 -57.89 -26.67 -58.42
C GLN A 20 -57.00 -25.49 -58.83
N ALA A 21 -57.59 -24.43 -59.40
CA ALA A 21 -56.87 -23.21 -59.74
C ALA A 21 -56.28 -22.52 -58.50
N ALA A 22 -57.04 -22.43 -57.41
CA ALA A 22 -56.54 -21.87 -56.15
C ALA A 22 -55.43 -22.74 -55.52
N ASN A 23 -55.52 -24.07 -55.60
CA ASN A 23 -54.45 -24.96 -55.14
C ASN A 23 -53.19 -24.83 -56.00
N GLU A 24 -53.35 -24.68 -57.31
CA GLU A 24 -52.20 -24.50 -58.21
C GLU A 24 -51.54 -23.14 -57.96
N ASP A 25 -52.32 -22.07 -57.75
CA ASP A 25 -51.81 -20.75 -57.35
C ASP A 25 -51.11 -20.78 -55.98
N LEU A 26 -51.65 -21.53 -55.00
CA LEU A 26 -50.98 -21.75 -53.72
C LEU A 26 -49.67 -22.54 -53.85
N ARG A 27 -49.61 -23.52 -54.76
CA ARG A 27 -48.39 -24.28 -55.06
C ARG A 27 -47.34 -23.39 -55.71
N THR A 28 -47.71 -22.58 -56.70
CA THR A 28 -46.81 -21.60 -57.33
C THR A 28 -46.27 -20.62 -56.29
N LYS A 29 -47.14 -20.03 -55.46
CA LYS A 29 -46.72 -19.12 -54.37
C LYS A 29 -45.79 -19.80 -53.36
N LEU A 30 -46.06 -21.06 -53.00
CA LEU A 30 -45.18 -21.81 -52.10
C LEU A 30 -43.79 -22.02 -52.73
N THR A 31 -43.73 -22.34 -54.02
CA THR A 31 -42.47 -22.47 -54.76
C THR A 31 -41.72 -21.14 -54.83
N ASP A 32 -42.40 -20.02 -55.13
CA ASP A 32 -41.80 -18.69 -55.17
C ASP A 32 -41.22 -18.31 -53.81
N ILE A 33 -41.99 -18.50 -52.73
CA ILE A 33 -41.53 -18.26 -51.35
C ILE A 33 -40.31 -19.13 -51.01
N GLN A 34 -40.28 -20.39 -51.46
CA GLN A 34 -39.13 -21.28 -51.24
C GLN A 34 -37.88 -20.80 -51.98
N ILE A 35 -38.03 -20.30 -53.21
CA ILE A 35 -36.94 -19.72 -54.00
C ILE A 35 -36.43 -18.44 -53.33
N GLU A 36 -37.32 -17.52 -52.94
CA GLU A 36 -36.98 -16.28 -52.26
C GLU A 36 -36.26 -16.57 -50.93
N LEU A 37 -36.76 -17.51 -50.13
CA LEU A 37 -36.10 -17.91 -48.89
C LEU A 37 -34.69 -18.46 -49.14
N HIS A 38 -34.50 -19.24 -50.21
CA HIS A 38 -33.18 -19.77 -50.56
C HIS A 38 -32.22 -18.65 -51.03
N GLN A 39 -32.72 -17.70 -51.81
CA GLN A 39 -31.96 -16.53 -52.22
C GLN A 39 -31.58 -15.65 -51.01
N GLU A 40 -32.51 -15.39 -50.10
CA GLU A 40 -32.26 -14.62 -48.89
C GLU A 40 -31.26 -15.33 -47.96
N LYS A 41 -31.36 -16.65 -47.79
CA LYS A 41 -30.33 -17.43 -47.06
C LYS A 41 -28.95 -17.28 -47.67
N SER A 42 -28.86 -17.26 -49.01
CA SER A 42 -27.60 -17.08 -49.73
C SER A 42 -27.02 -15.66 -49.55
N LYS A 43 -27.88 -14.63 -49.60
CA LYS A 43 -27.50 -13.23 -49.33
C LYS A 43 -27.04 -13.04 -47.89
N VAL A 44 -27.78 -13.55 -46.90
CA VAL A 44 -27.39 -13.51 -45.48
C VAL A 44 -26.04 -14.19 -45.28
N SER A 45 -25.84 -15.38 -45.84
CA SER A 45 -24.56 -16.10 -45.74
C SER A 45 -23.39 -15.31 -46.38
N LYS A 46 -23.63 -14.58 -47.47
CA LYS A 46 -22.62 -13.71 -48.09
C LYS A 46 -22.30 -12.51 -47.17
N LEU A 47 -23.32 -11.83 -46.65
CA LEU A 47 -23.18 -10.70 -45.74
C LEU A 47 -22.47 -11.09 -44.44
N GLU A 48 -22.74 -12.29 -43.89
CA GLU A 48 -22.05 -12.80 -42.70
C GLU A 48 -20.54 -12.97 -42.95
N ARG A 49 -20.15 -13.51 -44.11
CA ARG A 49 -18.74 -13.63 -44.50
C ARG A 49 -18.08 -12.26 -44.68
N GLU A 50 -18.76 -11.34 -45.36
CA GLU A 50 -18.27 -9.96 -45.58
C GLU A 50 -18.10 -9.22 -44.25
N LYS A 51 -19.08 -9.27 -43.35
CA LYS A 51 -19.02 -8.67 -42.01
C LYS A 51 -17.90 -9.27 -41.18
N THR A 52 -17.69 -10.59 -41.27
CA THR A 52 -16.58 -11.26 -40.58
C THR A 52 -15.22 -10.82 -41.13
N GLN A 53 -15.09 -10.65 -42.45
CA GLN A 53 -13.87 -10.14 -43.08
C GLN A 53 -13.62 -8.66 -42.76
N GLU A 54 -14.67 -7.84 -42.72
CA GLU A 54 -14.58 -6.43 -42.31
C GLU A 54 -14.11 -6.31 -40.86
N ALA A 55 -14.69 -7.10 -39.94
CA ALA A 55 -14.25 -7.14 -38.55
C ALA A 55 -12.79 -7.62 -38.38
N LYS A 56 -12.27 -8.46 -39.29
CA LYS A 56 -10.83 -8.79 -39.33
C LYS A 56 -9.99 -7.60 -39.80
N ARG A 57 -10.38 -6.94 -40.89
CA ARG A 57 -9.68 -5.77 -41.44
C ARG A 57 -9.61 -4.60 -40.45
N ILE A 58 -10.69 -4.34 -39.71
CA ILE A 58 -10.72 -3.31 -38.65
C ILE A 58 -9.70 -3.65 -37.56
N ARG A 59 -9.70 -4.88 -37.05
CA ARG A 59 -8.75 -5.32 -36.01
C ARG A 59 -7.29 -5.22 -36.46
N GLU A 60 -7.00 -5.62 -37.70
CA GLU A 60 -5.64 -5.50 -38.27
C GLU A 60 -5.21 -4.04 -38.42
N LEU A 61 -6.11 -3.15 -38.85
CA LEU A 61 -5.82 -1.73 -38.95
C LEU A 61 -5.55 -1.10 -37.58
N GLU A 62 -6.36 -1.44 -36.57
CA GLU A 62 -6.15 -1.01 -35.19
C GLU A 62 -4.81 -1.51 -34.64
N GLN A 63 -4.48 -2.78 -34.88
CA GLN A 63 -3.18 -3.34 -34.49
C GLN A 63 -2.02 -2.59 -35.14
N ARG A 64 -2.10 -2.28 -36.44
CA ARG A 64 -1.07 -1.49 -37.14
C ARG A 64 -0.94 -0.07 -36.56
N LYS A 65 -2.06 0.59 -36.25
CA LYS A 65 -2.05 1.91 -35.58
C LYS A 65 -1.34 1.85 -34.22
N HIS A 66 -1.63 0.82 -33.41
CA HIS A 66 -0.94 0.61 -32.14
C HIS A 66 0.56 0.36 -32.31
N THR A 67 0.95 -0.45 -33.30
CA THR A 67 2.37 -0.70 -33.61
C THR A 67 3.09 0.60 -33.97
N VAL A 68 2.52 1.42 -34.86
CA VAL A 68 3.10 2.71 -35.26
C VAL A 68 3.25 3.64 -34.06
N LEU A 69 2.21 3.81 -33.25
CA LEU A 69 2.25 4.65 -32.06
C LEU A 69 3.34 4.19 -31.07
N VAL A 70 3.47 2.89 -30.84
CA VAL A 70 4.52 2.34 -29.96
C VAL A 70 5.91 2.63 -30.53
N THR A 71 6.11 2.51 -31.85
CA THR A 71 7.40 2.84 -32.48
C THR A 71 7.73 4.32 -32.41
N GLU A 72 6.75 5.20 -32.62
CA GLU A 72 6.92 6.65 -32.50
C GLU A 72 7.25 7.07 -31.07
N LEU A 73 6.55 6.51 -30.07
CA LEU A 73 6.83 6.78 -28.66
C LEU A 73 8.23 6.30 -28.26
N LYS A 74 8.67 5.13 -28.76
CA LYS A 74 10.04 4.64 -28.55
C LYS A 74 11.08 5.58 -29.17
N ALA A 75 10.83 6.09 -30.38
CA ALA A 75 11.73 7.02 -31.05
C ALA A 75 11.82 8.35 -30.30
N LYS A 76 10.68 8.93 -29.88
CA LYS A 76 10.64 10.16 -29.08
C LYS A 76 11.37 10.01 -27.75
N LEU A 77 11.13 8.91 -27.03
CA LEU A 77 11.83 8.63 -25.77
C LEU A 77 13.36 8.50 -25.99
N HIS A 78 13.78 7.88 -27.10
CA HIS A 78 15.20 7.78 -27.42
C HIS A 78 15.80 9.16 -27.76
N GLU A 79 15.08 10.00 -28.50
CA GLU A 79 15.49 11.37 -28.82
C GLU A 79 15.62 12.23 -27.55
N GLU A 80 14.63 12.20 -26.66
CA GLU A 80 14.66 12.90 -25.38
C GLU A 80 15.81 12.41 -24.50
N LYS A 81 16.01 11.09 -24.39
CA LYS A 81 17.16 10.50 -23.68
C LYS A 81 18.49 11.02 -24.23
N MET A 82 18.64 11.11 -25.56
CA MET A 82 19.89 11.61 -26.16
C MET A 82 20.09 13.10 -25.92
N LYS A 83 19.02 13.92 -25.95
CA LYS A 83 19.08 15.34 -25.60
C LYS A 83 19.49 15.54 -24.14
N GLU A 84 18.90 14.78 -23.21
CA GLU A 84 19.26 14.84 -21.79
C GLU A 84 20.71 14.41 -21.55
N LEU A 85 21.16 13.31 -22.17
CA LEU A 85 22.54 12.86 -22.08
C LEU A 85 23.53 13.91 -22.61
N GLN A 86 23.21 14.57 -23.73
CA GLN A 86 24.02 15.64 -24.28
C GLN A 86 24.06 16.86 -23.35
N ALA A 87 22.93 17.26 -22.78
CA ALA A 87 22.86 18.36 -21.82
C ALA A 87 23.69 18.08 -20.55
N VAL A 88 23.63 16.86 -20.01
CA VAL A 88 24.46 16.44 -18.87
C VAL A 88 25.94 16.46 -19.23
N ARG A 89 26.31 15.97 -20.42
CA ARG A 89 27.70 16.00 -20.92
C ARG A 89 28.25 17.42 -21.03
N GLU A 90 27.49 18.33 -21.62
CA GLU A 90 27.88 19.74 -21.75
C GLU A 90 28.01 20.44 -20.40
N ASN A 91 27.09 20.16 -19.46
CA ASN A 91 27.19 20.70 -18.11
C ASN A 91 28.43 20.20 -17.38
N LEU A 92 28.78 18.92 -17.52
CA LEU A 92 29.97 18.35 -16.91
C LEU A 92 31.27 18.93 -17.50
N ILE A 93 31.31 19.15 -18.82
CA ILE A 93 32.45 19.83 -19.49
C ILE A 93 32.60 21.26 -18.96
N LYS A 94 31.50 22.04 -18.92
CA LYS A 94 31.52 23.41 -18.38
C LYS A 94 31.98 23.44 -16.92
N GLN A 95 31.51 22.49 -16.11
CA GLN A 95 31.93 22.37 -14.71
C GLN A 95 33.43 22.07 -14.60
N HIS A 96 33.94 21.14 -15.42
CA HIS A 96 35.35 20.81 -15.44
C HIS A 96 36.22 22.01 -15.87
N GLU A 97 35.86 22.72 -16.94
CA GLU A 97 36.54 23.93 -17.39
C GLU A 97 36.54 25.03 -16.32
N GLN A 98 35.43 25.20 -15.61
CA GLN A 98 35.31 26.15 -14.51
C GLN A 98 36.23 25.76 -13.35
N GLU A 99 36.31 24.47 -13.02
CA GLU A 99 37.17 23.98 -11.93
C GLU A 99 38.66 24.05 -12.28
N MET A 100 39.02 23.76 -13.53
CA MET A 100 40.37 23.98 -14.04
C MET A 100 40.75 25.46 -13.95
N SER A 101 39.87 26.36 -14.34
CA SER A 101 40.09 27.81 -14.24
C SER A 101 40.24 28.28 -12.79
N ARG A 102 39.45 27.73 -11.85
CA ARG A 102 39.61 28.01 -10.42
C ARG A 102 40.95 27.50 -9.89
N THR A 103 41.33 26.28 -10.26
CA THR A 103 42.57 25.64 -9.84
C THR A 103 43.78 26.43 -10.34
N VAL A 104 43.80 26.87 -11.59
CA VAL A 104 44.86 27.72 -12.15
C VAL A 104 44.99 29.02 -11.35
N LYS A 105 43.88 29.72 -11.07
CA LYS A 105 43.90 30.95 -10.27
C LYS A 105 44.45 30.75 -8.86
N LEU A 106 44.10 29.65 -8.19
CA LEU A 106 44.63 29.32 -6.86
C LEU A 106 46.13 29.02 -6.93
N ARG A 107 46.58 28.26 -7.92
CA ARG A 107 48.00 27.93 -8.11
C ARG A 107 48.82 29.17 -8.46
N ASP A 108 48.33 30.04 -9.34
CA ASP A 108 49.00 31.29 -9.68
C ASP A 108 49.11 32.21 -8.46
N GLY A 109 48.06 32.31 -7.64
CA GLY A 109 48.10 33.05 -6.37
C GLY A 109 49.17 32.53 -5.42
N GLU A 110 49.25 31.20 -5.24
CA GLU A 110 50.25 30.57 -4.39
C GLU A 110 51.68 30.74 -4.92
N ILE A 111 51.87 30.64 -6.25
CA ILE A 111 53.16 30.90 -6.89
C ILE A 111 53.62 32.34 -6.62
N GLN A 112 52.72 33.33 -6.75
CA GLN A 112 53.07 34.73 -6.48
C GLN A 112 53.40 34.97 -5.00
N ARG A 113 52.66 34.32 -4.10
CA ARG A 113 52.92 34.36 -2.66
C ARG A 113 54.30 33.78 -2.31
N LEU A 114 54.61 32.58 -2.81
CA LEU A 114 55.90 31.91 -2.60
C LEU A 114 57.07 32.71 -3.18
N LYS A 115 56.90 33.30 -4.38
CA LYS A 115 57.90 34.20 -4.98
C LYS A 115 58.19 35.40 -4.07
N SER A 116 57.14 36.03 -3.53
CA SER A 116 57.27 37.18 -2.64
C SER A 116 58.00 36.82 -1.34
N ALA A 117 57.68 35.66 -0.74
CA ALA A 117 58.35 35.15 0.45
C ALA A 117 59.83 34.83 0.21
N LEU A 118 60.16 34.21 -0.94
CA LEU A 118 61.54 33.92 -1.34
C LEU A 118 62.37 35.20 -1.52
N CYS A 119 61.81 36.24 -2.14
CA CYS A 119 62.48 37.54 -2.24
C CYS A 119 62.80 38.12 -0.87
N ALA A 120 61.83 38.13 0.06
CA ALA A 120 62.03 38.66 1.42
C ALA A 120 63.09 37.88 2.24
N LEU A 121 63.21 36.56 2.01
CA LEU A 121 64.27 35.74 2.61
C LEU A 121 65.65 36.07 2.03
N ARG A 122 65.73 36.33 0.71
CA ARG A 122 66.97 36.68 0.03
C ARG A 122 67.55 38.01 0.52
N ASP A 123 66.69 38.94 0.91
CA ASP A 123 67.06 40.25 1.46
C ASP A 123 67.45 40.19 2.96
N GLY A 124 67.59 38.98 3.54
CA GLY A 124 68.02 38.78 4.93
C GLY A 124 66.93 38.99 5.98
N SER A 125 65.65 39.11 5.59
CA SER A 125 64.52 39.43 6.47
C SER A 125 63.82 38.19 7.08
N SER A 126 64.58 37.17 7.47
CA SER A 126 64.04 35.88 7.97
C SER A 126 63.06 36.05 9.15
N ASP A 127 63.34 36.95 10.08
CA ASP A 127 62.44 37.24 11.20
C ASP A 127 61.11 37.85 10.74
N LYS A 128 61.14 38.77 9.77
CA LYS A 128 59.93 39.38 9.20
C LYS A 128 59.09 38.34 8.46
N VAL A 129 59.73 37.41 7.75
CA VAL A 129 59.05 36.30 7.06
C VAL A 129 58.38 35.35 8.06
N ARG A 130 59.06 34.99 9.17
CA ARG A 130 58.48 34.16 10.23
C ARG A 130 57.26 34.80 10.88
N THR A 131 57.36 36.09 11.21
CA THR A 131 56.23 36.86 11.75
C THR A 131 55.08 36.96 10.74
N ALA A 132 55.37 37.23 9.47
CA ALA A 132 54.36 37.29 8.40
C ALA A 132 53.62 35.96 8.22
N LEU A 133 54.34 34.83 8.16
CA LEU A 133 53.74 33.49 8.05
C LEU A 133 52.88 33.13 9.27
N THR A 134 53.28 33.56 10.47
CA THR A 134 52.49 33.34 11.70
C THR A 134 51.20 34.16 11.69
N ILE A 135 51.24 35.40 11.18
CA ILE A 135 50.05 36.24 11.01
C ILE A 135 49.14 35.66 9.94
N GLU A 136 49.70 35.23 8.81
CA GLU A 136 48.98 34.61 7.70
C GLU A 136 48.27 33.32 8.15
N ALA A 137 48.96 32.43 8.88
CA ALA A 137 48.34 31.21 9.42
C ALA A 137 47.16 31.51 10.35
N ARG A 138 47.26 32.57 11.16
CA ARG A 138 46.17 33.03 12.04
C ARG A 138 45.03 33.68 11.26
N GLU A 139 45.31 34.39 10.19
CA GLU A 139 44.30 34.97 9.32
C GLU A 139 43.57 33.90 8.51
N GLU A 140 44.26 32.89 8.00
CA GLU A 140 43.61 31.78 7.29
C GLU A 140 42.78 30.90 8.22
N ALA A 141 43.24 30.62 9.45
CA ALA A 141 42.41 29.94 10.44
C ALA A 141 41.11 30.73 10.75
N ARG A 142 41.18 32.07 10.78
CA ARG A 142 40.00 32.94 10.95
C ARG A 142 39.08 32.91 9.74
N LYS A 143 39.62 33.03 8.53
CA LYS A 143 38.83 32.96 7.28
C LYS A 143 38.11 31.63 7.13
N LEU A 144 38.78 30.51 7.40
CA LEU A 144 38.17 29.17 7.35
C LEU A 144 37.03 29.03 8.37
N PHE A 145 37.24 29.50 9.59
CA PHE A 145 36.19 29.51 10.62
C PHE A 145 34.98 30.36 10.19
N ASP A 146 35.20 31.57 9.68
CA ASP A 146 34.12 32.45 9.24
C ASP A 146 33.38 31.91 8.00
N ALA A 147 34.09 31.26 7.07
CA ALA A 147 33.49 30.60 5.92
C ALA A 147 32.58 29.43 6.35
N GLU A 148 33.05 28.57 7.25
CA GLU A 148 32.24 27.45 7.77
C GLU A 148 31.04 27.96 8.57
N ARG A 149 31.24 29.01 9.39
CA ARG A 149 30.16 29.69 10.10
C ARG A 149 29.10 30.22 9.14
N LEU A 150 29.49 30.89 8.05
CA LEU A 150 28.54 31.39 7.05
C LEU A 150 27.81 30.27 6.34
N LYS A 151 28.50 29.18 5.99
CA LYS A 151 27.91 27.98 5.39
C LYS A 151 26.85 27.35 6.30
N LEU A 152 27.15 27.16 7.57
CA LEU A 152 26.20 26.65 8.56
C LEU A 152 25.01 27.59 8.77
N LEU A 153 25.22 28.91 8.74
CA LEU A 153 24.13 29.89 8.81
C LEU A 153 23.21 29.82 7.58
N GLN A 154 23.77 29.62 6.39
CA GLN A 154 23.00 29.42 5.16
C GLN A 154 22.21 28.11 5.23
N GLU A 155 22.83 27.02 5.66
CA GLU A 155 22.15 25.72 5.83
C GLU A 155 20.99 25.81 6.83
N ILE A 156 21.17 26.54 7.94
CA ILE A 156 20.07 26.82 8.88
C ILE A 156 18.93 27.60 8.22
N ALA A 157 19.23 28.57 7.34
CA ALA A 157 18.22 29.34 6.63
C ALA A 157 17.47 28.48 5.60
N ASP A 158 18.18 27.62 4.88
CA ASP A 158 17.61 26.70 3.91
C ASP A 158 16.72 25.66 4.61
N LEU A 159 17.18 25.09 5.72
CA LEU A 159 16.40 24.17 6.55
C LEU A 159 15.14 24.82 7.11
N LYS A 160 15.19 26.10 7.52
CA LYS A 160 13.99 26.84 7.95
C LYS A 160 12.98 27.01 6.82
N THR A 161 13.46 27.27 5.60
CA THR A 161 12.61 27.43 4.42
C THR A 161 11.98 26.10 4.00
N ALA A 162 12.78 25.03 3.98
CA ALA A 162 12.31 23.67 3.70
C ALA A 162 11.29 23.21 4.74
N LYS A 163 11.54 23.47 6.03
CA LYS A 163 10.57 23.20 7.10
C LYS A 163 9.24 23.90 6.83
N LYS A 164 9.27 25.20 6.52
CA LYS A 164 8.05 25.97 6.23
C LYS A 164 7.26 25.37 5.06
N GLN A 165 7.94 24.95 3.98
CA GLN A 165 7.30 24.30 2.84
C GLN A 165 6.65 22.96 3.22
N VAL A 166 7.31 22.16 4.06
CA VAL A 166 6.76 20.89 4.55
C VAL A 166 5.55 21.13 5.47
N ASP A 167 5.60 22.12 6.35
CA ASP A 167 4.49 22.49 7.23
C ASP A 167 3.27 22.97 6.42
N GLU A 168 3.49 23.77 5.36
CA GLU A 168 2.43 24.20 4.43
C GLU A 168 1.84 23.02 3.65
N ALA A 169 2.68 22.10 3.17
CA ALA A 169 2.21 20.89 2.48
C ALA A 169 1.39 19.98 3.41
N LEU A 170 1.80 19.81 4.67
CA LEU A 170 1.07 19.07 5.68
C LEU A 170 -0.29 19.70 5.96
N SER A 171 -0.35 21.02 6.13
CA SER A 171 -1.60 21.76 6.32
C SER A 171 -2.57 21.55 5.15
N ASN A 172 -2.08 21.66 3.92
CA ASN A 172 -2.87 21.41 2.71
C ASN A 172 -3.40 19.96 2.64
N MET A 173 -2.57 18.99 3.02
CA MET A 173 -2.97 17.58 3.07
C MET A 173 -4.07 17.34 4.09
N ILE A 174 -3.96 17.91 5.29
CA ILE A 174 -4.98 17.81 6.35
C ILE A 174 -6.29 18.44 5.88
N GLN A 175 -6.25 19.60 5.22
CA GLN A 175 -7.45 20.24 4.69
C GLN A 175 -8.11 19.39 3.59
N ALA A 176 -7.31 18.83 2.68
CA ALA A 176 -7.83 17.95 1.63
C ALA A 176 -8.49 16.69 2.22
N ASP A 177 -7.90 16.10 3.25
CA ASP A 177 -8.46 14.93 3.93
C ASP A 177 -9.77 15.26 4.66
N LYS A 178 -9.84 16.43 5.31
CA LYS A 178 -11.07 16.93 5.94
C LYS A 178 -12.20 17.10 4.92
N ILE A 179 -11.90 17.62 3.72
CA ILE A 179 -12.88 17.76 2.64
C ILE A 179 -13.34 16.38 2.17
N LYS A 180 -12.41 15.47 1.86
CA LYS A 180 -12.74 14.09 1.45
C LYS A 180 -13.61 13.35 2.47
N ALA A 181 -13.30 13.49 3.76
CA ALA A 181 -14.11 12.91 4.82
C ALA A 181 -15.53 13.53 4.87
N GLY A 182 -15.65 14.82 4.55
CA GLY A 182 -16.95 15.49 4.35
C GLY A 182 -17.73 14.93 3.17
N ASP A 183 -17.08 14.80 2.01
CA ASP A 183 -17.69 14.27 0.79
C ASP A 183 -18.17 12.83 0.98
N LEU A 184 -17.36 11.98 1.61
CA LEU A 184 -17.74 10.60 1.93
C LEU A 184 -18.98 10.52 2.83
N ARG A 185 -19.12 11.41 3.82
CA ARG A 185 -20.33 11.48 4.65
C ARG A 185 -21.54 11.95 3.86
N SER A 186 -21.37 12.92 2.96
CA SER A 186 -22.44 13.42 2.10
C SER A 186 -22.93 12.36 1.10
N GLU A 187 -22.00 11.63 0.47
CA GLU A 187 -22.33 10.51 -0.42
C GLU A 187 -23.03 9.38 0.33
N HIS A 188 -22.57 9.04 1.53
CA HIS A 188 -23.26 8.06 2.37
C HIS A 188 -24.70 8.49 2.67
N GLN A 189 -24.91 9.76 3.04
CA GLN A 189 -26.24 10.30 3.30
C GLN A 189 -27.14 10.25 2.04
N SER A 190 -26.61 10.66 0.88
CA SER A 190 -27.30 10.58 -0.41
C SER A 190 -27.72 9.15 -0.76
N HIS A 191 -26.83 8.17 -0.54
CA HIS A 191 -27.15 6.76 -0.74
C HIS A 191 -28.24 6.25 0.22
N GLN A 192 -28.22 6.67 1.50
CA GLN A 192 -29.27 6.31 2.45
C GLN A 192 -30.65 6.87 2.03
N GLU A 193 -30.68 8.09 1.50
CA GLU A 193 -31.89 8.71 0.96
C GLU A 193 -32.38 7.98 -0.30
N ALA A 194 -31.48 7.61 -1.20
CA ALA A 194 -31.81 6.83 -2.40
C ALA A 194 -32.37 5.45 -2.05
N ILE A 195 -31.77 4.74 -1.10
CA ILE A 195 -32.28 3.45 -0.60
C ILE A 195 -33.68 3.63 -0.01
N SER A 196 -33.88 4.66 0.82
CA SER A 196 -35.18 4.95 1.42
C SER A 196 -36.25 5.24 0.36
N LYS A 197 -35.87 5.98 -0.70
CA LYS A 197 -36.74 6.27 -1.82
C LYS A 197 -37.11 5.01 -2.62
N ILE A 198 -36.14 4.16 -2.96
CA ILE A 198 -36.39 2.90 -3.67
C ILE A 198 -37.33 1.99 -2.87
N LYS A 199 -37.12 1.89 -1.55
CA LYS A 199 -38.01 1.12 -0.67
C LYS A 199 -39.45 1.64 -0.74
N TRP A 200 -39.63 2.95 -0.58
CA TRP A 200 -40.95 3.57 -0.63
C TRP A 200 -41.63 3.40 -2.00
N GLU A 201 -40.89 3.57 -3.09
CA GLU A 201 -41.40 3.38 -4.46
C GLU A 201 -41.80 1.92 -4.71
N SER A 202 -40.97 0.97 -4.25
CA SER A 202 -41.25 -0.47 -4.35
C SER A 202 -42.51 -0.85 -3.57
N GLU A 203 -42.66 -0.36 -2.33
CA GLU A 203 -43.86 -0.59 -1.52
C GLU A 203 -45.13 0.00 -2.14
N ARG A 204 -45.01 1.17 -2.77
CA ARG A 204 -46.11 1.80 -3.50
C ARG A 204 -46.51 0.95 -4.71
N ASP A 205 -45.54 0.46 -5.47
CA ASP A 205 -45.79 -0.39 -6.65
C ASP A 205 -46.37 -1.75 -6.26
N ILE A 206 -45.90 -2.36 -5.18
CA ILE A 206 -46.49 -3.58 -4.62
C ILE A 206 -47.97 -3.36 -4.31
N ARG A 207 -48.32 -2.27 -3.61
CA ARG A 207 -49.73 -1.94 -3.32
C ARG A 207 -50.56 -1.77 -4.60
N ARG A 208 -50.06 -1.02 -5.58
CA ARG A 208 -50.73 -0.83 -6.88
C ARG A 208 -50.95 -2.17 -7.61
N LEU A 209 -49.93 -3.02 -7.69
CA LEU A 209 -50.02 -4.32 -8.35
C LEU A 209 -51.00 -5.25 -7.62
N MET A 210 -51.02 -5.24 -6.29
CA MET A 210 -51.97 -5.99 -5.50
C MET A 210 -53.42 -5.59 -5.79
N ASP A 211 -53.70 -4.29 -5.92
CA ASP A 211 -55.04 -3.81 -6.26
C ASP A 211 -55.43 -4.17 -7.70
N GLU A 212 -54.48 -4.15 -8.62
CA GLU A 212 -54.67 -4.60 -10.00
C GLU A 212 -54.98 -6.10 -10.09
N ILE A 213 -54.29 -6.94 -9.30
CA ILE A 213 -54.58 -8.38 -9.18
C ILE A 213 -56.02 -8.58 -8.68
N LYS A 214 -56.39 -7.94 -7.56
CA LYS A 214 -57.76 -8.03 -7.03
C LYS A 214 -58.81 -7.58 -8.04
N ALA A 215 -58.52 -6.56 -8.84
CA ALA A 215 -59.42 -6.12 -9.91
C ALA A 215 -59.56 -7.17 -11.01
N LYS A 216 -58.46 -7.80 -11.43
CA LYS A 216 -58.47 -8.89 -12.41
C LYS A 216 -59.19 -10.13 -11.88
N ASP A 217 -59.02 -10.48 -10.61
CA ASP A 217 -59.73 -11.62 -9.99
C ASP A 217 -61.25 -11.42 -10.03
N ARG A 218 -61.74 -10.19 -9.77
CA ARG A 218 -63.17 -9.87 -9.90
C ARG A 218 -63.68 -10.02 -11.34
N ILE A 219 -62.87 -9.65 -12.33
CA ILE A 219 -63.20 -9.82 -13.75
C ILE A 219 -63.23 -11.30 -14.11
N ILE A 220 -62.22 -12.07 -13.69
CA ILE A 220 -62.15 -13.52 -13.92
C ILE A 220 -63.39 -14.20 -13.34
N PHE A 221 -63.73 -13.93 -12.08
CA PHE A 221 -64.93 -14.48 -11.43
C PHE A 221 -66.21 -14.17 -12.21
N SER A 222 -66.34 -12.96 -12.75
CA SER A 222 -67.51 -12.57 -13.55
C SER A 222 -67.58 -13.35 -14.86
N LEU A 223 -66.44 -13.50 -15.55
CA LEU A 223 -66.34 -14.28 -16.79
C LEU A 223 -66.58 -15.77 -16.56
N GLU A 224 -66.11 -16.33 -15.45
CA GLU A 224 -66.36 -17.72 -15.07
C GLU A 224 -67.86 -17.97 -14.88
N LYS A 225 -68.56 -17.07 -14.16
CA LYS A 225 -70.02 -17.16 -13.97
C LYS A 225 -70.79 -17.04 -15.29
N GLU A 226 -70.38 -16.14 -16.18
CA GLU A 226 -70.96 -16.02 -17.52
C GLU A 226 -70.75 -17.30 -18.34
N LEU A 227 -69.53 -17.86 -18.30
CA LEU A 227 -69.21 -19.11 -18.98
C LEU A 227 -70.04 -20.28 -18.46
N GLU A 228 -70.24 -20.38 -17.15
CA GLU A 228 -71.07 -21.40 -16.51
C GLU A 228 -72.53 -21.29 -16.97
N THR A 229 -73.05 -20.05 -17.04
CA THR A 229 -74.40 -19.76 -17.54
C THR A 229 -74.56 -20.15 -19.00
N GLN A 230 -73.58 -19.80 -19.85
CA GLN A 230 -73.58 -20.17 -21.28
C GLN A 230 -73.49 -21.68 -21.46
N THR A 231 -72.65 -22.35 -20.68
CA THR A 231 -72.52 -23.83 -20.70
C THR A 231 -73.85 -24.49 -20.35
N GLY A 232 -74.55 -24.00 -19.33
CA GLY A 232 -75.88 -24.50 -18.97
C GLY A 232 -76.93 -24.26 -20.07
N TYR A 233 -76.84 -23.16 -20.83
CA TYR A 233 -77.71 -22.90 -21.97
C TYR A 233 -77.43 -23.87 -23.14
N VAL A 234 -76.15 -24.09 -23.46
CA VAL A 234 -75.73 -25.04 -24.50
C VAL A 234 -76.18 -26.46 -24.18
N GLN A 235 -76.03 -26.92 -22.92
CA GLN A 235 -76.50 -28.24 -22.50
C GLN A 235 -78.02 -28.41 -22.68
N LYS A 236 -78.82 -27.38 -22.37
CA LYS A 236 -80.27 -27.42 -22.59
C LYS A 236 -80.61 -27.55 -24.09
N LEU A 237 -79.93 -26.80 -24.95
CA LEU A 237 -80.10 -26.91 -26.41
C LEU A 237 -79.68 -28.29 -26.93
N GLN A 238 -78.61 -28.85 -26.38
CA GLN A 238 -78.13 -30.19 -26.75
C GLN A 238 -79.16 -31.28 -26.40
N LEU A 239 -79.75 -31.24 -25.21
CA LEU A 239 -80.84 -32.16 -24.83
C LEU A 239 -82.07 -32.00 -25.72
N GLN A 240 -82.42 -30.77 -26.11
CA GLN A 240 -83.51 -30.53 -27.07
C GLN A 240 -83.19 -31.11 -28.46
N LYS A 241 -81.95 -30.98 -28.92
CA LYS A 241 -81.48 -31.58 -30.17
C LYS A 241 -81.56 -33.10 -30.11
N GLU A 242 -81.07 -33.73 -29.04
CA GLU A 242 -81.13 -35.18 -28.85
C GLU A 242 -82.58 -35.70 -28.85
N ALA A 243 -83.50 -35.01 -28.17
CA ALA A 243 -84.92 -35.35 -28.19
C ALA A 243 -85.54 -35.24 -29.61
N LEU A 244 -85.13 -34.24 -30.40
CA LEU A 244 -85.55 -34.11 -31.80
C LEU A 244 -84.93 -35.21 -32.67
N ASP A 245 -83.66 -35.56 -32.46
CA ASP A 245 -82.96 -36.62 -33.18
C ASP A 245 -83.60 -38.00 -32.91
N GLU A 246 -84.03 -38.27 -31.67
CA GLU A 246 -84.80 -39.48 -31.31
C GLU A 246 -86.15 -39.55 -32.02
N GLN A 247 -86.89 -38.43 -32.05
CA GLN A 247 -88.15 -38.35 -32.82
C GLN A 247 -87.90 -38.62 -34.30
N LEU A 248 -86.83 -38.06 -34.86
CA LEU A 248 -86.46 -38.24 -36.25
C LEU A 248 -86.00 -39.68 -36.55
N PHE A 249 -85.35 -40.35 -35.60
CA PHE A 249 -85.00 -41.75 -35.68
C PHE A 249 -86.24 -42.66 -35.74
N LEU A 250 -87.22 -42.44 -34.86
CA LEU A 250 -88.49 -43.19 -34.86
C LEU A 250 -89.27 -43.04 -36.17
N VAL A 251 -89.26 -41.84 -36.77
CA VAL A 251 -89.87 -41.60 -38.09
C VAL A 251 -89.13 -42.36 -39.19
N LYS A 252 -87.79 -42.38 -39.17
CA LYS A 252 -86.99 -43.15 -40.13
C LYS A 252 -87.16 -44.66 -39.98
N GLU A 253 -87.31 -45.16 -38.75
CA GLU A 253 -87.55 -46.58 -38.48
C GLU A 253 -88.91 -47.04 -39.03
N ALA A 254 -89.93 -46.18 -38.94
CA ALA A 254 -91.23 -46.42 -39.57
C ALA A 254 -91.18 -46.45 -41.12
N GLU A 255 -90.12 -45.91 -41.74
CA GLU A 255 -89.94 -45.89 -43.20
C GLU A 255 -89.12 -47.09 -43.73
N CYS A 256 -88.50 -47.91 -42.87
CA CYS A 256 -87.51 -48.94 -43.29
C CYS A 256 -88.03 -50.38 -43.39
N ASN A 257 -89.26 -50.60 -43.87
CA ASN A 257 -89.82 -51.94 -44.12
C ASN A 257 -89.75 -52.44 -45.58
N MET A 258 -88.84 -51.94 -46.45
CA MET A 258 -88.57 -52.56 -47.77
C MET A 258 -87.10 -52.36 -48.29
N SER A 259 -86.32 -53.45 -48.24
CA SER A 259 -85.16 -53.94 -49.06
C SER A 259 -83.94 -53.07 -49.53
N SER A 260 -82.76 -53.72 -49.48
CA SER A 260 -81.38 -53.41 -50.00
C SER A 260 -81.21 -53.62 -51.54
N PRO A 261 -80.05 -53.35 -52.26
CA PRO A 261 -78.62 -53.18 -51.86
C PRO A 261 -77.68 -52.14 -52.60
N LYS A 262 -76.55 -51.79 -51.94
CA LYS A 262 -75.16 -51.40 -52.38
C LYS A 262 -74.84 -50.32 -53.48
N ARG A 263 -73.98 -49.37 -53.04
CA ARG A 263 -72.68 -48.84 -53.59
C ARG A 263 -72.59 -47.38 -54.13
N GLU A 264 -71.53 -46.71 -53.67
CA GLU A 264 -70.72 -45.58 -54.19
C GLU A 264 -70.89 -44.13 -53.63
N ILE A 265 -69.71 -43.57 -53.33
CA ILE A 265 -69.24 -42.23 -52.87
C ILE A 265 -69.27 -41.24 -54.09
N PRO A 266 -69.09 -39.87 -54.08
CA PRO A 266 -68.80 -38.84 -53.05
C PRO A 266 -69.64 -37.52 -53.09
N GLY A 267 -69.55 -36.70 -52.02
CA GLY A 267 -69.22 -35.26 -52.15
C GLY A 267 -70.32 -34.17 -52.05
N ARG A 268 -70.08 -33.24 -51.11
CA ARG A 268 -70.38 -31.78 -51.06
C ARG A 268 -71.84 -31.26 -51.04
N ALA A 269 -72.20 -30.51 -50.00
CA ALA A 269 -72.17 -29.02 -49.97
C ALA A 269 -73.06 -28.41 -48.86
N GLY A 270 -72.50 -27.42 -48.12
CA GLY A 270 -73.21 -26.42 -47.28
C GLY A 270 -73.70 -26.96 -45.94
N ASP A 271 -73.43 -26.39 -44.77
CA ASP A 271 -73.23 -25.00 -44.34
C ASP A 271 -72.53 -25.13 -42.95
N GLY A 272 -71.33 -24.61 -42.66
CA GLY A 272 -70.89 -23.25 -42.89
C GLY A 272 -71.06 -22.34 -41.67
N SER A 273 -71.14 -22.83 -40.43
CA SER A 273 -71.17 -21.91 -39.26
C SER A 273 -70.47 -22.34 -37.97
N GLU A 274 -70.28 -23.62 -37.66
CA GLU A 274 -69.70 -24.00 -36.34
C GLU A 274 -68.17 -23.97 -36.30
N HIS A 275 -67.50 -24.03 -37.45
CA HIS A 275 -66.03 -23.96 -37.50
C HIS A 275 -65.50 -22.50 -37.42
N CYS A 276 -66.37 -21.50 -37.50
CA CYS A 276 -65.98 -20.09 -37.36
C CYS A 276 -65.81 -19.69 -35.89
N ASP A 277 -66.62 -20.21 -34.97
CA ASP A 277 -66.56 -19.81 -33.55
C ASP A 277 -65.41 -20.47 -32.80
N GLU A 278 -65.12 -21.74 -33.06
CA GLU A 278 -63.98 -22.44 -32.46
C GLU A 278 -62.65 -21.87 -32.97
N ARG A 279 -62.57 -21.59 -34.28
CA ARG A 279 -61.42 -20.92 -34.90
C ARG A 279 -61.26 -19.48 -34.39
N ASN A 280 -62.35 -18.75 -34.14
CA ASN A 280 -62.32 -17.41 -33.55
C ASN A 280 -61.93 -17.42 -32.07
N GLN A 281 -62.33 -18.44 -31.30
CA GLN A 281 -61.96 -18.58 -29.90
C GLN A 281 -60.47 -18.96 -29.76
N ASP A 282 -59.98 -19.85 -30.62
CA ASP A 282 -58.55 -20.18 -30.68
C ASP A 282 -57.71 -19.03 -31.24
N LEU A 283 -58.21 -18.25 -32.19
CA LEU A 283 -57.58 -16.99 -32.62
C LEU A 283 -57.46 -15.99 -31.45
N ARG A 284 -58.48 -15.88 -30.59
CA ARG A 284 -58.44 -15.01 -29.40
C ARG A 284 -57.46 -15.53 -28.33
N ARG A 285 -57.42 -16.84 -28.09
CA ARG A 285 -56.44 -17.47 -27.18
C ARG A 285 -55.01 -17.28 -27.68
N ASN A 286 -54.80 -17.50 -28.98
CA ASN A 286 -53.51 -17.26 -29.62
C ASN A 286 -53.12 -15.78 -29.60
N GLN A 287 -54.05 -14.85 -29.82
CA GLN A 287 -53.79 -13.41 -29.67
C GLN A 287 -53.40 -13.03 -28.24
N LYS A 288 -54.05 -13.60 -27.23
CA LYS A 288 -53.69 -13.38 -25.83
C LYS A 288 -52.31 -13.95 -25.52
N ARG A 289 -52.00 -15.17 -25.98
CA ARG A 289 -50.68 -15.80 -25.87
C ARG A 289 -49.59 -14.95 -26.54
N ILE A 290 -49.86 -14.43 -27.73
CA ILE A 290 -48.96 -13.52 -28.46
C ILE A 290 -48.75 -12.22 -27.68
N ALA A 291 -49.80 -11.65 -27.09
CA ALA A 291 -49.68 -10.45 -26.27
C ALA A 291 -48.86 -10.69 -24.98
N GLU A 292 -49.05 -11.82 -24.31
CA GLU A 292 -48.28 -12.24 -23.13
C GLU A 292 -46.81 -12.49 -23.48
N LEU A 293 -46.54 -13.15 -24.60
CA LEU A 293 -45.19 -13.34 -25.12
C LEU A 293 -44.54 -12.00 -25.48
N ASN A 294 -45.24 -11.10 -26.15
CA ASN A 294 -44.75 -9.75 -26.47
C ASN A 294 -44.52 -8.88 -25.21
N ALA A 295 -45.29 -9.08 -24.14
CA ALA A 295 -45.04 -8.42 -22.87
C ALA A 295 -43.80 -8.99 -22.18
N THR A 296 -43.58 -10.30 -22.28
CA THR A 296 -42.37 -10.96 -21.76
C THR A 296 -41.13 -10.54 -22.54
N ILE A 297 -41.22 -10.46 -23.87
CA ILE A 297 -40.16 -9.94 -24.76
C ILE A 297 -39.79 -8.52 -24.33
N ARG A 298 -40.76 -7.62 -24.14
CA ARG A 298 -40.48 -6.25 -23.66
C ARG A 298 -39.78 -6.21 -22.30
N LYS A 299 -40.22 -7.02 -21.33
CA LYS A 299 -39.53 -7.11 -20.02
C LYS A 299 -38.09 -7.62 -20.16
N LEU A 300 -37.86 -8.57 -21.06
CA LEU A 300 -36.52 -9.08 -21.33
C LEU A 300 -35.66 -8.03 -22.05
N GLU A 301 -36.23 -7.25 -22.96
CA GLU A 301 -35.56 -6.12 -23.62
C GLU A 301 -35.17 -5.02 -22.63
N ASP A 302 -36.06 -4.65 -21.72
CA ASP A 302 -35.79 -3.68 -20.65
C ASP A 302 -34.67 -4.19 -19.73
N ARG A 303 -34.73 -5.47 -19.33
CA ARG A 303 -33.68 -6.10 -18.52
C ARG A 303 -32.35 -6.15 -19.27
N ASN A 304 -32.36 -6.43 -20.56
CA ASN A 304 -31.15 -6.48 -21.39
C ASN A 304 -30.54 -5.08 -21.57
N THR A 305 -31.38 -4.04 -21.63
CA THR A 305 -30.95 -2.64 -21.64
C THR A 305 -30.25 -2.28 -20.34
N LEU A 306 -30.84 -2.61 -19.19
CA LEU A 306 -30.23 -2.39 -17.86
C LEU A 306 -28.90 -3.13 -17.69
N LEU A 307 -28.84 -4.41 -18.11
CA LEU A 307 -27.58 -5.17 -18.09
C LEU A 307 -26.52 -4.55 -19.02
N GLY A 308 -26.94 -3.99 -20.16
CA GLY A 308 -26.09 -3.22 -21.05
C GLY A 308 -25.49 -1.99 -20.37
N ASP A 309 -26.31 -1.24 -19.63
CA ASP A 309 -25.90 -0.06 -18.88
C ASP A 309 -24.96 -0.42 -17.73
N GLU A 310 -25.28 -1.46 -16.94
CA GLU A 310 -24.40 -1.98 -15.88
C GLU A 310 -23.04 -2.42 -16.45
N ARG A 311 -23.03 -3.14 -17.57
CA ARG A 311 -21.81 -3.56 -18.27
C ARG A 311 -20.97 -2.37 -18.74
N ASN A 312 -21.61 -1.31 -19.21
CA ASN A 312 -20.93 -0.08 -19.63
C ASN A 312 -20.34 0.70 -18.43
N GLU A 313 -21.06 0.77 -17.32
CA GLU A 313 -20.58 1.42 -16.10
C GLU A 313 -19.42 0.64 -15.46
N LEU A 314 -19.48 -0.70 -15.45
CA LEU A 314 -18.36 -1.55 -15.05
C LEU A 314 -17.14 -1.34 -15.94
N LEU A 315 -17.32 -1.26 -17.26
CA LEU A 315 -16.25 -0.93 -18.20
C LEU A 315 -15.61 0.44 -17.92
N LYS A 316 -16.42 1.43 -17.55
CA LYS A 316 -15.94 2.76 -17.18
C LYS A 316 -15.11 2.71 -15.89
N ARG A 317 -15.58 2.00 -14.85
CA ARG A 317 -14.82 1.78 -13.61
C ARG A 317 -13.51 1.06 -13.85
N VAL A 318 -13.49 0.03 -14.71
CA VAL A 318 -12.25 -0.67 -15.10
C VAL A 318 -11.25 0.28 -15.76
N ARG A 319 -11.70 1.15 -16.68
CA ARG A 319 -10.82 2.14 -17.31
C ARG A 319 -10.30 3.18 -16.31
N GLU A 320 -11.12 3.59 -15.36
CA GLU A 320 -10.73 4.53 -14.30
C GLU A 320 -9.71 3.91 -13.34
N THR A 321 -9.89 2.64 -12.94
CA THR A 321 -8.90 1.93 -12.11
C THR A 321 -7.61 1.67 -12.88
N GLU A 322 -7.66 1.29 -14.16
CA GLU A 322 -6.48 1.18 -15.01
C GLU A 322 -5.71 2.51 -15.11
N LYS A 323 -6.43 3.63 -15.23
CA LYS A 323 -5.85 4.98 -15.26
C LYS A 323 -5.16 5.33 -13.93
N GLN A 324 -5.71 4.89 -12.80
CA GLN A 324 -5.10 5.07 -11.48
C GLN A 324 -3.90 4.13 -11.24
N CYS A 325 -3.93 2.92 -11.79
CA CYS A 325 -2.85 1.93 -11.66
C CYS A 325 -1.61 2.29 -12.51
N LYS A 326 -1.78 2.93 -13.67
CA LYS A 326 -0.66 3.35 -14.55
C LYS A 326 0.47 4.12 -13.84
N PRO A 327 0.20 5.24 -13.14
CA PRO A 327 1.27 5.99 -12.46
C PRO A 327 1.92 5.19 -11.33
N LEU A 328 1.18 4.27 -10.69
CA LEU A 328 1.74 3.39 -9.67
C LEU A 328 2.70 2.36 -10.27
N LEU A 329 2.38 1.78 -11.43
CA LEU A 329 3.27 0.88 -12.16
C LEU A 329 4.52 1.60 -12.67
N GLU A 330 4.38 2.83 -13.16
CA GLU A 330 5.51 3.66 -13.57
C GLU A 330 6.41 4.00 -12.38
N ARG A 331 5.83 4.39 -11.24
CA ARG A 331 6.57 4.63 -9.99
C ARG A 331 7.30 3.37 -9.52
N ASN A 332 6.65 2.21 -9.56
CA ASN A 332 7.25 0.93 -9.18
C ASN A 332 8.42 0.59 -10.11
N LYS A 333 8.29 0.81 -11.42
CA LYS A 333 9.37 0.63 -12.39
C LYS A 333 10.55 1.57 -12.15
N CYS A 334 10.30 2.82 -11.77
CA CYS A 334 11.35 3.76 -11.37
C CYS A 334 12.08 3.31 -10.10
N LEU A 335 11.33 2.84 -9.10
CA LEU A 335 11.90 2.29 -7.86
C LEU A 335 12.74 1.03 -8.12
N ALA A 336 12.27 0.13 -9.00
CA ALA A 336 13.02 -1.06 -9.38
C ALA A 336 14.38 -0.70 -10.00
N LYS A 337 14.42 0.26 -10.94
CA LYS A 337 15.69 0.75 -11.51
C LYS A 337 16.61 1.35 -10.44
N ARG A 338 16.04 2.09 -9.49
CA ARG A 338 16.83 2.70 -8.41
C ARG A 338 17.37 1.64 -7.44
N ASN A 339 16.62 0.57 -7.19
CA ASN A 339 17.12 -0.59 -6.46
C ASN A 339 18.28 -1.27 -7.20
N ASP A 340 18.18 -1.45 -8.52
CA ASP A 340 19.27 -2.01 -9.32
C ASP A 340 20.53 -1.12 -9.26
N GLU A 341 20.39 0.20 -9.37
CA GLU A 341 21.49 1.17 -9.22
C GLU A 341 22.15 1.08 -7.82
N LEU A 342 21.33 0.97 -6.77
CA LEU A 342 21.82 0.82 -5.40
C LEU A 342 22.52 -0.52 -5.19
N MET A 343 22.00 -1.62 -5.76
CA MET A 343 22.68 -2.92 -5.70
C MET A 343 24.06 -2.86 -6.37
N VAL A 344 24.16 -2.25 -7.55
CA VAL A 344 25.46 -2.08 -8.24
C VAL A 344 26.40 -1.20 -7.41
N SER A 345 25.90 -0.12 -6.78
CA SER A 345 26.70 0.72 -5.90
C SER A 345 27.18 -0.03 -4.66
N LEU A 346 26.32 -0.84 -4.06
CA LEU A 346 26.63 -1.65 -2.90
C LEU A 346 27.70 -2.68 -3.24
N GLN A 347 27.58 -3.38 -4.37
CA GLN A 347 28.58 -4.34 -4.83
C GLN A 347 29.96 -3.69 -5.04
N ARG A 348 30.02 -2.48 -5.62
CA ARG A 348 31.29 -1.74 -5.74
C ARG A 348 31.89 -1.38 -4.38
N MET A 349 31.06 -1.06 -3.39
CA MET A 349 31.53 -0.75 -2.04
C MET A 349 32.03 -2.02 -1.32
N GLU A 350 31.37 -3.16 -1.52
CA GLU A 350 31.83 -4.46 -1.03
C GLU A 350 33.17 -4.85 -1.65
N GLU A 351 33.37 -4.62 -2.95
CA GLU A 351 34.65 -4.86 -3.63
C GLU A 351 35.76 -3.98 -3.07
N LYS A 352 35.49 -2.68 -2.83
CA LYS A 352 36.45 -1.78 -2.16
C LYS A 352 36.80 -2.27 -0.76
N LEU A 353 35.79 -2.71 0.00
CA LEU A 353 35.99 -3.22 1.35
C LEU A 353 36.83 -4.49 1.33
N LYS A 354 36.59 -5.41 0.39
CA LYS A 354 37.45 -6.59 0.17
C LYS A 354 38.89 -6.18 -0.16
N ALA A 355 39.09 -5.19 -1.03
CA ALA A 355 40.43 -4.71 -1.39
C ALA A 355 41.18 -4.11 -0.19
N VAL A 356 40.53 -3.23 0.58
CA VAL A 356 41.10 -2.63 1.80
C VAL A 356 41.37 -3.70 2.88
N THR A 357 40.47 -4.69 3.01
CA THR A 357 40.66 -5.78 3.96
C THR A 357 41.87 -6.63 3.58
N LYS A 358 42.06 -6.90 2.28
CA LYS A 358 43.23 -7.59 1.76
C LYS A 358 44.51 -6.78 2.00
N GLU A 359 44.52 -5.49 1.68
CA GLU A 359 45.67 -4.60 1.93
C GLU A 359 46.03 -4.55 3.43
N ASN A 360 45.02 -4.47 4.31
CA ASN A 360 45.24 -4.55 5.76
C ASN A 360 45.83 -5.89 6.20
N SER A 361 45.39 -7.01 5.61
CA SER A 361 45.97 -8.33 5.91
C SER A 361 47.41 -8.44 5.41
N GLU A 362 47.73 -7.90 4.23
CA GLU A 362 49.09 -7.85 3.68
C GLU A 362 50.00 -6.92 4.51
N MET A 363 49.48 -5.79 5.00
CA MET A 363 50.21 -4.91 5.91
C MET A 363 50.46 -5.57 7.26
N ARG A 364 49.45 -6.26 7.82
CA ARG A 364 49.63 -7.05 9.04
C ARG A 364 50.70 -8.12 8.81
N GLU A 365 50.62 -8.90 7.74
CA GLU A 365 51.62 -9.92 7.41
C GLU A 365 53.03 -9.31 7.20
N LYS A 366 53.16 -8.13 6.58
CA LYS A 366 54.44 -7.40 6.50
C LYS A 366 54.95 -7.01 7.89
N ILE A 367 54.09 -6.53 8.78
CA ILE A 367 54.43 -6.20 10.17
C ILE A 367 54.85 -7.47 10.94
N THR A 368 54.14 -8.59 10.78
CA THR A 368 54.46 -9.85 11.47
C THR A 368 55.63 -10.63 10.86
N SER A 369 55.94 -10.42 9.57
CA SER A 369 57.06 -11.05 8.85
C SER A 369 58.38 -10.27 8.97
N HIS A 370 58.35 -9.05 9.51
CA HIS A 370 59.56 -8.44 10.05
C HIS A 370 60.12 -9.38 11.14
N PRO A 371 61.38 -9.84 11.02
CA PRO A 371 61.99 -10.63 12.07
C PRO A 371 61.91 -9.84 13.39
N PRO A 372 61.63 -10.50 14.54
CA PRO A 372 61.81 -9.82 15.83
C PRO A 372 63.21 -9.24 15.82
N LEU A 373 63.30 -7.92 15.99
CA LEU A 373 64.55 -7.16 16.00
C LEU A 373 65.59 -8.01 16.73
N LYS A 374 66.67 -8.34 16.01
CA LYS A 374 67.78 -9.17 16.49
C LYS A 374 68.03 -8.85 17.97
N LYS A 375 67.76 -9.84 18.83
CA LYS A 375 68.06 -9.88 20.28
C LYS A 375 68.79 -8.62 20.77
N LEU A 376 68.05 -7.72 21.43
CA LEU A 376 68.63 -6.82 22.43
C LEU A 376 69.33 -7.73 23.45
N LYS A 377 70.67 -7.79 23.38
CA LYS A 377 71.51 -8.79 24.05
C LYS A 377 71.98 -8.34 25.43
N SER A 378 71.50 -7.20 25.90
CA SER A 378 71.85 -6.62 27.19
C SER A 378 70.59 -6.15 27.90
N LEU A 379 70.50 -6.40 29.22
CA LEU A 379 69.43 -5.91 30.09
C LEU A 379 69.23 -4.38 29.94
N ASN A 380 70.34 -3.68 29.71
CA ASN A 380 70.40 -2.23 29.53
C ASN A 380 69.69 -1.73 28.25
N ASP A 381 69.64 -2.55 27.19
CA ASP A 381 68.98 -2.18 25.93
C ASP A 381 67.46 -2.41 25.99
N LEU A 382 67.02 -3.35 26.84
CA LEU A 382 65.60 -3.61 27.11
C LEU A 382 65.03 -2.51 28.01
N ASP A 383 65.78 -2.11 29.05
CA ASP A 383 65.43 -1.00 29.93
C ASP A 383 65.35 0.30 29.13
N GLN A 384 66.30 0.57 28.23
CA GLN A 384 66.27 1.77 27.41
C GLN A 384 65.11 1.81 26.41
N ALA A 385 64.72 0.67 25.81
CA ALA A 385 63.55 0.59 24.94
C ALA A 385 62.23 0.75 25.72
N ASN A 386 62.19 0.24 26.95
CA ASN A 386 61.04 0.39 27.84
C ASN A 386 60.93 1.85 28.35
N GLU A 387 62.05 2.47 28.70
CA GLU A 387 62.14 3.89 29.03
C GLU A 387 61.72 4.76 27.82
N GLU A 388 62.13 4.43 26.59
CA GLU A 388 61.69 5.13 25.39
C GLU A 388 60.17 5.03 25.17
N GLN A 389 59.57 3.84 25.33
CA GLN A 389 58.12 3.68 25.26
C GLN A 389 57.38 4.44 26.38
N GLU A 390 57.92 4.43 27.60
CA GLU A 390 57.37 5.19 28.71
C GLU A 390 57.48 6.70 28.45
N THR A 391 58.58 7.18 27.86
CA THR A 391 58.70 8.58 27.46
C THR A 391 57.76 8.95 26.32
N GLU A 392 57.49 8.07 25.35
CA GLU A 392 56.50 8.32 24.29
C GLU A 392 55.07 8.36 24.83
N PHE A 393 54.74 7.45 25.74
CA PHE A 393 53.46 7.45 26.44
C PHE A 393 53.25 8.72 27.25
N LEU A 394 54.27 9.16 28.01
CA LEU A 394 54.23 10.41 28.76
C LEU A 394 54.15 11.64 27.84
N LYS A 395 54.84 11.65 26.68
CA LYS A 395 54.71 12.74 25.69
C LYS A 395 53.29 12.84 25.14
N LEU A 396 52.66 11.71 24.81
CA LEU A 396 51.26 11.69 24.38
C LEU A 396 50.31 12.17 25.48
N GLN A 397 50.56 11.76 26.73
CA GLN A 397 49.78 12.22 27.86
C GLN A 397 49.94 13.73 28.13
N VAL A 398 51.15 14.27 27.96
CA VAL A 398 51.42 15.72 28.07
C VAL A 398 50.71 16.48 26.95
N ILE A 399 50.72 15.97 25.71
CA ILE A 399 49.98 16.57 24.59
C ILE A 399 48.48 16.58 24.88
N GLU A 400 47.94 15.48 25.40
CA GLU A 400 46.52 15.39 25.76
C GLU A 400 46.14 16.34 26.90
N GLN A 401 46.97 16.41 27.95
CA GLN A 401 46.76 17.39 29.02
C GLN A 401 46.86 18.83 28.51
N GLN A 402 47.76 19.11 27.56
CA GLN A 402 47.87 20.42 26.93
C GLN A 402 46.62 20.77 26.12
N ASN A 403 46.04 19.81 25.39
CA ASN A 403 44.78 19.99 24.67
C ASN A 403 43.63 20.34 25.63
N ILE A 404 43.53 19.64 26.75
CA ILE A 404 42.52 19.91 27.79
C ILE A 404 42.72 21.30 28.40
N ILE A 405 43.97 21.69 28.71
CA ILE A 405 44.29 23.04 29.21
C ILE A 405 43.88 24.11 28.19
N ASP A 406 44.14 23.89 26.90
CA ASP A 406 43.80 24.81 25.83
C ASP A 406 42.28 24.92 25.63
N GLU A 407 41.53 23.83 25.78
CA GLU A 407 40.06 23.81 25.81
C GLU A 407 39.50 24.60 26.99
N LEU A 408 39.97 24.30 28.21
CA LEU A 408 39.54 24.99 29.43
C LEU A 408 39.90 26.48 29.40
N THR A 409 41.04 26.84 28.81
CA THR A 409 41.46 28.22 28.62
C THR A 409 40.54 28.95 27.64
N ARG A 410 40.19 28.33 26.51
CA ARG A 410 39.21 28.86 25.55
C ARG A 410 37.83 29.06 26.21
N ASP A 411 37.38 28.13 27.04
CA ASP A 411 36.09 28.23 27.72
C ASP A 411 36.07 29.31 28.81
N ARG A 412 37.16 29.45 29.59
CA ARG A 412 37.35 30.57 30.53
C ARG A 412 37.29 31.91 29.80
N GLU A 413 37.92 32.04 28.64
CA GLU A 413 37.84 33.25 27.84
C GLU A 413 36.43 33.54 27.32
N LYS A 414 35.70 32.52 26.85
CA LYS A 414 34.28 32.66 26.47
C LYS A 414 33.45 33.14 27.66
N LEU A 415 33.69 32.60 28.87
CA LEU A 415 33.02 33.02 30.09
C LEU A 415 33.36 34.46 30.47
N ILE A 416 34.62 34.89 30.35
CA ILE A 416 35.05 36.28 30.60
C ILE A 416 34.40 37.24 29.59
N ARG A 417 34.31 36.85 28.31
CA ARG A 417 33.62 37.64 27.27
C ARG A 417 32.12 37.75 27.54
N ARG A 418 31.46 36.66 27.95
CA ARG A 418 30.06 36.65 28.40
C ARG A 418 29.84 37.50 29.66
N ARG A 419 30.78 37.48 30.62
CA ARG A 419 30.75 38.31 31.84
C ARG A 419 31.01 39.79 31.54
N LYS A 420 31.83 40.12 30.53
CA LYS A 420 32.05 41.50 30.05
C LYS A 420 30.83 42.07 29.31
N HIS A 421 30.10 41.26 28.54
CA HIS A 421 28.85 41.68 27.89
C HIS A 421 27.68 41.87 28.88
N ARG A 422 27.75 41.32 30.10
CA ARG A 422 26.72 41.48 31.14
C ARG A 422 26.89 42.68 32.08
N ARG A 423 27.88 43.56 31.85
CA ARG A 423 28.11 44.76 32.68
C ARG A 423 27.47 46.05 32.13
N SER A 424 26.65 45.97 31.10
CA SER A 424 25.87 47.10 30.57
C SER A 424 24.37 46.81 30.57
N SER A 425 23.76 46.76 31.75
CA SER A 425 22.32 46.99 31.91
C SER A 425 22.02 47.37 33.36
N LYS A 426 21.52 48.60 33.55
CA LYS A 426 21.01 49.12 34.83
C LYS A 426 19.82 48.27 35.32
N PRO A 427 19.54 48.25 36.63
CA PRO A 427 18.68 47.25 37.26
C PRO A 427 17.20 47.60 37.02
N ILE A 428 16.44 46.65 36.48
CA ILE A 428 14.98 46.69 36.50
C ILE A 428 14.52 45.73 37.59
N LYS A 429 13.69 46.28 38.48
CA LYS A 429 13.21 45.72 39.74
C LYS A 429 12.37 44.46 39.50
N ARG A 430 12.64 43.40 40.25
CA ARG A 430 11.67 42.31 40.50
C ARG A 430 10.65 42.81 41.52
N PRO A 431 9.39 42.36 41.41
CA PRO A 431 8.62 41.98 42.57
C PRO A 431 8.70 40.45 42.72
N VAL A 432 9.09 40.04 43.91
CA VAL A 432 8.93 38.70 44.47
C VAL A 432 7.49 38.57 44.92
N LEU A 433 6.83 37.46 44.62
CA LEU A 433 5.80 36.84 45.47
C LEU A 433 5.72 35.34 45.13
N ASP A 434 5.60 34.57 46.20
CA ASP A 434 5.83 33.12 46.37
C ASP A 434 4.57 32.29 45.97
N PRO A 435 4.71 30.96 45.82
CA PRO A 435 3.77 30.06 45.17
C PRO A 435 2.61 29.63 46.07
N PHE A 436 1.42 29.51 45.46
CA PHE A 436 0.29 28.78 46.03
C PHE A 436 -0.03 27.54 45.19
N ILE A 437 -0.10 26.44 45.94
CA ILE A 437 -0.55 25.10 45.62
C ILE A 437 -2.01 25.12 45.16
N GLY A 438 -2.32 24.34 44.13
CA GLY A 438 -3.68 24.03 43.69
C GLY A 438 -3.72 22.66 43.04
N TYR A 439 -3.88 21.64 43.88
CA TYR A 439 -4.47 20.35 43.53
C TYR A 439 -5.93 20.59 43.14
N ASP A 440 -6.43 19.98 42.07
CA ASP A 440 -7.84 19.65 41.98
C ASP A 440 -8.01 18.30 41.28
N GLU A 441 -8.49 17.35 42.08
CA GLU A 441 -9.05 16.07 41.65
C GLU A 441 -10.50 16.28 41.18
N ASP A 442 -11.12 15.20 40.73
CA ASP A 442 -12.56 15.06 40.45
C ASP A 442 -13.07 15.51 39.08
N SER A 443 -13.15 14.54 38.17
CA SER A 443 -14.41 14.28 37.46
C SER A 443 -14.44 12.84 36.94
N MET A 444 -14.86 11.93 37.82
CA MET A 444 -15.28 10.57 37.50
C MET A 444 -16.73 10.54 37.02
N ASP A 445 -17.05 9.43 36.34
CA ASP A 445 -18.37 8.83 36.10
C ASP A 445 -19.13 9.20 34.81
N SER A 446 -19.10 8.25 33.88
CA SER A 446 -20.29 7.41 33.64
C SER A 446 -19.90 6.07 33.01
N GLU A 447 -19.89 5.03 33.83
CA GLU A 447 -19.99 3.63 33.43
C GLU A 447 -21.43 3.30 33.01
N THR A 448 -21.60 2.37 32.06
CA THR A 448 -22.51 1.20 32.12
C THR A 448 -22.47 0.47 30.77
N SER A 449 -21.80 -0.69 30.72
CA SER A 449 -22.43 -2.05 30.68
C SER A 449 -22.92 -2.46 29.29
N SER A 450 -22.87 -3.71 28.84
CA SER A 450 -22.24 -4.97 29.26
C SER A 450 -22.46 -5.95 28.11
N MET A 451 -21.70 -7.05 28.12
CA MET A 451 -21.87 -8.22 27.26
C MET A 451 -23.28 -8.84 27.31
N ALA A 452 -23.75 -9.37 26.18
CA ALA A 452 -24.69 -10.50 26.17
C ALA A 452 -24.58 -11.32 24.87
N SER A 453 -24.44 -12.62 25.05
CA SER A 453 -24.40 -13.66 24.03
C SER A 453 -25.79 -13.93 23.44
N PHE A 454 -25.89 -14.36 22.17
CA PHE A 454 -26.90 -15.33 21.75
C PHE A 454 -26.40 -16.19 20.58
N ARG A 455 -26.21 -17.48 20.87
CA ARG A 455 -26.37 -18.56 19.89
C ARG A 455 -27.83 -18.98 19.90
N THR A 456 -28.41 -19.21 18.73
CA THR A 456 -29.54 -20.14 18.55
C THR A 456 -29.38 -20.86 17.21
N ASP A 457 -29.29 -22.19 17.31
CA ASP A 457 -29.44 -23.17 16.24
C ASP A 457 -30.86 -23.15 15.64
N ARG A 458 -30.98 -23.51 14.35
CA ARG A 458 -31.75 -24.65 13.80
C ARG A 458 -32.34 -24.37 12.41
N THR A 459 -31.96 -25.22 11.46
CA THR A 459 -32.67 -25.56 10.22
C THR A 459 -34.00 -26.27 10.55
N PRO A 460 -35.04 -26.20 9.67
CA PRO A 460 -35.37 -27.43 8.94
C PRO A 460 -35.96 -27.27 7.50
N ALA A 461 -35.71 -28.33 6.72
CA ALA A 461 -36.51 -28.95 5.66
C ALA A 461 -36.48 -28.39 4.21
N THR A 462 -35.88 -29.21 3.33
CA THR A 462 -36.06 -29.31 1.87
C THR A 462 -37.47 -29.79 1.49
N PRO A 463 -37.88 -29.63 0.22
CA PRO A 463 -37.92 -30.81 -0.67
C PRO A 463 -37.09 -30.67 -1.94
N ASP A 464 -36.53 -31.81 -2.33
CA ASP A 464 -35.58 -32.07 -3.41
C ASP A 464 -36.16 -32.00 -4.84
N ASP A 465 -35.20 -32.10 -5.77
CA ASP A 465 -35.22 -32.61 -7.14
C ASP A 465 -35.30 -31.61 -8.31
N ASP A 466 -34.26 -31.69 -9.17
CA ASP A 466 -34.05 -31.12 -10.53
C ASP A 466 -32.93 -30.07 -10.75
N LEU A 467 -31.82 -30.06 -9.97
CA LEU A 467 -30.69 -29.14 -10.23
C LEU A 467 -29.27 -29.76 -10.25
N ASP A 468 -29.16 -31.09 -10.20
CA ASP A 468 -27.86 -31.75 -9.93
C ASP A 468 -26.90 -31.89 -11.12
N GLU A 469 -27.29 -31.56 -12.36
CA GLU A 469 -26.39 -31.74 -13.52
C GLU A 469 -25.63 -30.45 -13.91
N VAL A 470 -26.24 -29.28 -13.75
CA VAL A 470 -25.61 -27.98 -14.13
C VAL A 470 -24.71 -27.43 -13.02
N THR A 471 -25.04 -27.69 -11.75
CA THR A 471 -24.23 -27.27 -10.61
C THR A 471 -23.01 -28.19 -10.39
N ALA A 472 -23.08 -29.44 -10.84
CA ALA A 472 -21.96 -30.38 -10.83
C ALA A 472 -20.84 -29.93 -11.79
N GLU A 473 -21.18 -29.49 -13.01
CA GLU A 473 -20.17 -29.04 -13.97
C GLU A 473 -19.48 -27.73 -13.53
N GLU A 474 -20.22 -26.77 -12.98
CA GLU A 474 -19.64 -25.54 -12.44
C GLU A 474 -18.79 -25.79 -11.19
N SER A 475 -19.24 -26.68 -10.29
CA SER A 475 -18.46 -27.05 -9.11
C SER A 475 -17.21 -27.86 -9.47
N GLU A 476 -17.26 -28.69 -10.50
CA GLU A 476 -16.09 -29.42 -11.01
C GLU A 476 -15.08 -28.50 -11.69
N LEU A 477 -15.53 -27.50 -12.46
CA LEU A 477 -14.66 -26.46 -13.03
C LEU A 477 -14.01 -25.61 -11.93
N ARG A 478 -14.79 -25.24 -10.90
CA ARG A 478 -14.28 -24.50 -9.74
C ARG A 478 -13.26 -25.33 -8.94
N PHE A 479 -13.51 -26.63 -8.78
CA PHE A 479 -12.57 -27.55 -8.15
C PHE A 479 -11.26 -27.70 -8.94
N ARG A 480 -11.35 -27.83 -10.27
CA ARG A 480 -10.17 -27.84 -11.16
C ARG A 480 -9.38 -26.53 -11.07
N GLN A 481 -10.06 -25.39 -10.98
CA GLN A 481 -9.43 -24.08 -10.84
C GLN A 481 -8.75 -23.92 -9.48
N LEU A 482 -9.44 -24.24 -8.38
CA LEU A 482 -8.85 -24.26 -7.04
C LEU A 482 -7.65 -25.19 -6.94
N THR A 483 -7.68 -26.34 -7.61
CA THR A 483 -6.55 -27.28 -7.62
C THR A 483 -5.33 -26.68 -8.30
N LYS A 484 -5.52 -25.95 -9.42
CA LYS A 484 -4.42 -25.25 -10.12
C LYS A 484 -3.87 -24.10 -9.27
N GLU A 485 -4.74 -23.35 -8.61
CA GLU A 485 -4.34 -22.26 -7.71
C GLU A 485 -3.60 -22.78 -6.48
N TYR A 486 -4.07 -23.87 -5.88
CA TYR A 486 -3.40 -24.54 -4.77
C TYR A 486 -2.00 -25.04 -5.15
N GLN A 487 -1.84 -25.65 -6.33
CA GLN A 487 -0.52 -26.07 -6.83
C GLN A 487 0.40 -24.89 -7.16
N ALA A 488 -0.14 -23.78 -7.66
CA ALA A 488 0.63 -22.56 -7.90
C ALA A 488 1.09 -21.94 -6.58
N LEU A 489 0.23 -21.95 -5.56
CA LEU A 489 0.54 -21.48 -4.22
C LEU A 489 1.59 -22.37 -3.53
N GLN A 490 1.48 -23.69 -3.64
CA GLN A 490 2.52 -24.61 -3.15
C GLN A 490 3.88 -24.37 -3.82
N ARG A 491 3.91 -24.13 -5.13
CA ARG A 491 5.14 -23.76 -5.85
C ARG A 491 5.70 -22.41 -5.40
N ALA A 492 4.85 -21.41 -5.20
CA ALA A 492 5.27 -20.10 -4.68
C ALA A 492 5.78 -20.19 -3.24
N TYR A 493 5.15 -21.03 -2.40
CA TYR A 493 5.59 -21.28 -1.03
C TYR A 493 6.91 -22.03 -0.99
N ALA A 494 7.14 -23.01 -1.88
CA ALA A 494 8.42 -23.69 -2.03
C ALA A 494 9.54 -22.72 -2.47
N LEU A 495 9.27 -21.83 -3.43
CA LEU A 495 10.22 -20.80 -3.86
C LEU A 495 10.51 -19.75 -2.78
N LEU A 496 9.48 -19.37 -2.01
CA LEU A 496 9.66 -18.53 -0.84
C LEU A 496 10.47 -19.25 0.23
N GLN A 497 10.24 -20.54 0.47
CA GLN A 497 11.01 -21.29 1.45
C GLN A 497 12.45 -21.53 0.98
N GLU A 498 12.71 -21.58 -0.32
CA GLU A 498 14.06 -21.59 -0.89
C GLU A 498 14.75 -20.21 -0.79
N GLN A 499 14.00 -19.10 -0.84
CA GLN A 499 14.53 -17.74 -0.64
C GLN A 499 14.63 -17.30 0.83
N THR A 500 13.82 -17.89 1.71
CA THR A 500 13.71 -17.52 3.14
C THR A 500 14.36 -18.57 4.04
N GLY A 501 14.59 -19.79 3.55
CA GLY A 501 15.15 -20.90 4.31
C GLY A 501 16.52 -21.32 3.79
N GLY A 502 17.58 -20.73 4.37
CA GLY A 502 18.93 -21.29 4.29
C GLY A 502 20.04 -20.25 4.23
N ILE A 503 20.82 -20.16 5.32
CA ILE A 503 22.13 -19.51 5.44
C ILE A 503 22.11 -17.98 5.56
N ILE A 504 21.36 -17.24 4.73
CA ILE A 504 21.49 -15.76 4.68
C ILE A 504 20.90 -15.07 5.92
N ASP A 505 19.80 -15.59 6.46
CA ASP A 505 19.17 -15.00 7.66
C ASP A 505 19.93 -15.39 8.93
N ALA A 506 20.38 -16.64 9.04
CA ALA A 506 21.20 -17.12 10.15
C ALA A 506 22.59 -16.42 10.21
N GLU A 507 23.23 -16.15 9.07
CA GLU A 507 24.49 -15.38 9.04
C GLU A 507 24.28 -13.90 9.34
N ARG A 508 23.16 -13.30 8.90
CA ARG A 508 22.83 -11.91 9.25
C ARG A 508 22.51 -11.77 10.73
N GLU A 509 21.75 -12.71 11.28
CA GLU A 509 21.41 -12.75 12.70
C GLU A 509 22.65 -13.02 13.56
N ALA A 510 23.54 -13.93 13.14
CA ALA A 510 24.83 -14.16 13.80
C ALA A 510 25.73 -12.92 13.78
N LYS A 511 25.82 -12.20 12.65
CA LYS A 511 26.56 -10.94 12.57
C LYS A 511 25.94 -9.83 13.41
N ALA A 512 24.62 -9.74 13.47
CA ALA A 512 23.93 -8.79 14.33
C ALA A 512 24.16 -9.12 15.81
N GLN A 513 24.16 -10.40 16.19
CA GLN A 513 24.49 -10.86 17.53
C GLN A 513 25.96 -10.58 17.89
N GLU A 514 26.91 -10.82 16.98
CA GLU A 514 28.33 -10.53 17.18
C GLU A 514 28.57 -9.02 17.35
N GLN A 515 27.90 -8.19 16.53
CA GLN A 515 27.97 -6.73 16.64
C GLN A 515 27.40 -6.22 17.97
N LEU A 516 26.25 -6.75 18.40
CA LEU A 516 25.67 -6.43 19.71
C LEU A 516 26.58 -6.89 20.86
N GLN A 517 27.23 -8.06 20.77
CA GLN A 517 28.19 -8.50 21.77
C GLN A 517 29.41 -7.58 21.85
N ALA A 518 29.94 -7.13 20.71
CA ALA A 518 31.04 -6.17 20.67
C ALA A 518 30.65 -4.81 21.28
N GLU A 519 29.44 -4.33 21.03
CA GLU A 519 28.91 -3.10 21.63
C GLU A 519 28.73 -3.23 23.15
N VAL A 520 28.20 -4.36 23.63
CA VAL A 520 28.06 -4.65 25.05
C VAL A 520 29.43 -4.66 25.76
N LEU A 521 30.45 -5.30 25.16
CA LEU A 521 31.81 -5.30 25.71
C LEU A 521 32.40 -3.87 25.76
N ARG A 522 32.17 -3.08 24.72
CA ARG A 522 32.62 -1.68 24.68
C ARG A 522 31.95 -0.82 25.74
N TYR A 523 30.64 -0.99 25.96
CA TYR A 523 29.93 -0.27 27.01
C TYR A 523 30.34 -0.74 28.41
N LYS A 524 30.62 -2.03 28.61
CA LYS A 524 31.18 -2.55 29.87
C LYS A 524 32.52 -1.92 30.20
N ALA A 525 33.46 -1.90 29.24
CA ALA A 525 34.76 -1.24 29.44
C ALA A 525 34.59 0.26 29.75
N LYS A 526 33.65 0.94 29.07
CA LYS A 526 33.35 2.35 29.35
C LYS A 526 32.75 2.57 30.74
N ILE A 527 31.94 1.64 31.24
CA ILE A 527 31.40 1.69 32.60
C ILE A 527 32.54 1.48 33.61
N GLU A 528 33.41 0.49 33.40
CA GLU A 528 34.57 0.23 34.25
C GLU A 528 35.52 1.43 34.32
N ASP A 529 35.79 2.10 33.19
CA ASP A 529 36.59 3.33 33.14
C ASP A 529 35.94 4.49 33.93
N LEU A 530 34.61 4.63 33.81
CA LEU A 530 33.85 5.65 34.54
C LEU A 530 33.83 5.35 36.04
N GLU A 531 33.69 4.08 36.43
CA GLU A 531 33.75 3.62 37.83
C GLU A 531 35.15 3.85 38.41
N ALA A 532 36.22 3.54 37.67
CA ALA A 532 37.59 3.82 38.08
C ALA A 532 37.84 5.33 38.25
N THR A 533 37.33 6.14 37.32
CA THR A 533 37.42 7.61 37.39
C THR A 533 36.66 8.16 38.59
N LEU A 534 35.48 7.62 38.89
CA LEU A 534 34.68 7.99 40.06
C LEU A 534 35.37 7.56 41.36
N ALA A 535 35.97 6.36 41.42
CA ALA A 535 36.74 5.90 42.56
C ALA A 535 37.97 6.78 42.81
N GLN A 536 38.68 7.17 41.74
CA GLN A 536 39.83 8.06 41.84
C GLN A 536 39.44 9.47 42.30
N LYS A 537 38.34 10.02 41.79
CA LYS A 537 37.79 11.32 42.26
C LYS A 537 37.30 11.24 43.70
N GLY A 538 36.70 10.12 44.11
CA GLY A 538 36.32 9.85 45.49
C GLY A 538 37.53 9.82 46.44
N GLN A 539 38.61 9.14 46.04
CA GLN A 539 39.87 9.11 46.81
C GLN A 539 40.56 10.48 46.90
N VAL A 540 40.50 11.29 45.84
CA VAL A 540 40.99 12.68 45.86
C VAL A 540 40.15 13.53 46.81
N GLY A 541 38.83 13.36 46.84
CA GLY A 541 37.95 14.03 47.81
C GLY A 541 38.26 13.65 49.26
N ILE A 542 38.49 12.36 49.54
CA ILE A 542 38.86 11.86 50.87
C ILE A 542 40.25 12.39 51.29
N ARG A 543 41.23 12.42 50.37
CA ARG A 543 42.57 12.99 50.62
C ARG A 543 42.51 14.50 50.87
N LEU A 544 41.66 15.24 50.16
CA LEU A 544 41.50 16.68 50.37
C LEU A 544 40.84 16.99 51.72
N LEU A 545 39.85 16.19 52.12
CA LEU A 545 39.23 16.26 53.44
C LEU A 545 40.22 15.94 54.58
N ALA A 546 41.05 14.91 54.39
CA ALA A 546 42.10 14.56 55.36
C ALA A 546 43.17 15.67 55.48
N LEU A 547 43.56 16.29 54.36
CA LEU A 547 44.51 17.43 54.36
C LEU A 547 43.93 18.68 55.02
N LEU A 548 42.64 18.98 54.80
CA LEU A 548 41.94 20.08 55.47
C LEU A 548 41.76 19.83 56.97
N GLN A 549 41.50 18.59 57.39
CA GLN A 549 41.48 18.23 58.82
C GLN A 549 42.87 18.36 59.47
N MET A 550 43.93 17.93 58.77
CA MET A 550 45.32 18.10 59.24
C MET A 550 45.73 19.58 59.38
N GLN A 551 45.30 20.43 58.45
CA GLN A 551 45.55 21.88 58.53
C GLN A 551 44.83 22.55 59.71
N THR A 552 43.60 22.12 60.01
CA THR A 552 42.83 22.65 61.15
C THR A 552 43.47 22.26 62.49
N ILE A 553 44.06 21.06 62.60
CA ILE A 553 44.76 20.59 63.82
C ILE A 553 46.11 21.32 64.03
N GLN A 554 46.77 21.76 62.95
CA GLN A 554 48.04 22.51 63.03
C GLN A 554 47.89 23.99 63.41
N SER A 555 46.69 24.57 63.31
CA SER A 555 46.43 25.98 63.62
C SER A 555 46.17 26.28 65.12
N ASP A 556 46.04 25.26 65.98
CA ASP A 556 45.66 25.43 67.40
C ASP A 556 46.79 25.18 68.43
N LEU A 557 48.07 25.13 68.04
CA LEU A 557 49.18 25.04 69.01
C LEU A 557 49.85 26.40 69.30
N PRO A 558 49.94 26.84 70.58
CA PRO A 558 50.54 28.12 70.94
C PRO A 558 52.08 28.05 70.99
N LEU A 559 52.69 29.17 70.61
CA LEU A 559 54.13 29.42 70.53
C LEU A 559 54.80 29.67 71.89
N ALA A 560 56.05 29.18 72.02
CA ALA A 560 57.23 29.72 72.74
C ALA A 560 57.88 28.76 73.78
N PRO A 561 59.17 28.94 74.18
CA PRO A 561 60.36 29.32 73.41
C PRO A 561 61.65 28.49 73.72
N VAL A 562 62.64 28.66 72.82
CA VAL A 562 64.10 28.44 72.81
C VAL A 562 64.85 28.11 74.13
N HIS A 563 65.69 27.04 74.12
CA HIS A 563 67.09 26.99 74.64
C HIS A 563 67.86 25.74 74.11
N GLY A 564 69.19 25.87 73.95
CA GLY A 564 70.12 24.90 73.32
C GLY A 564 70.68 23.77 74.23
N PRO A 565 71.87 23.20 73.96
CA PRO A 565 71.98 21.89 73.27
C PRO A 565 72.70 20.74 74.03
N HIS A 566 72.48 19.50 73.52
CA HIS A 566 73.24 18.22 73.67
C HIS A 566 73.10 17.39 74.98
N PRO A 567 73.49 16.08 75.00
CA PRO A 567 73.00 14.94 74.18
C PRO A 567 72.74 13.66 75.04
N GLY A 568 71.99 12.65 74.56
CA GLY A 568 71.94 11.36 75.26
C GLY A 568 70.86 10.36 74.83
N HIS A 569 71.33 9.16 74.46
CA HIS A 569 70.69 7.86 74.22
C HIS A 569 69.29 7.53 74.81
N GLY A 570 68.55 6.70 74.05
CA GLY A 570 67.94 5.48 74.62
C GLY A 570 66.41 5.31 74.52
N LEU A 571 65.98 4.42 73.61
CA LEU A 571 64.94 3.39 73.71
C LEU A 571 63.50 3.71 74.17
N ALA A 572 62.57 3.41 73.24
CA ALA A 572 61.32 2.64 73.38
C ALA A 572 60.29 2.97 74.49
N LEU A 573 59.08 3.38 74.08
CA LEU A 573 57.77 2.69 74.26
C LEU A 573 56.60 3.66 73.97
N HIS A 574 55.54 3.13 73.33
CA HIS A 574 54.09 3.43 73.44
C HIS A 574 53.65 4.90 73.75
N SER A 575 52.69 5.54 73.09
CA SER A 575 51.29 5.13 72.83
C SER A 575 50.57 6.26 72.08
N ASP A 576 49.52 5.90 71.34
CA ASP A 576 48.23 6.61 71.22
C ASP A 576 48.17 8.07 70.78
N LEU A 577 47.98 8.27 69.46
CA LEU A 577 47.16 9.37 68.92
C LEU A 577 46.72 9.03 67.48
N SER A 578 45.91 7.99 67.32
CA SER A 578 45.24 7.68 66.02
C SER A 578 43.83 7.10 66.17
N GLN A 579 43.20 7.26 67.34
CA GLN A 579 41.78 6.95 67.53
C GLN A 579 41.06 8.20 68.00
N THR A 580 40.60 9.05 67.08
CA THR A 580 39.51 10.02 67.32
C THR A 580 39.08 10.75 66.03
N VAL A 581 39.08 10.12 64.85
CA VAL A 581 38.35 10.68 63.68
C VAL A 581 37.73 9.57 62.79
N SER A 582 37.45 8.39 63.34
CA SER A 582 36.88 7.26 62.58
C SER A 582 35.41 6.92 62.92
N GLU A 583 34.67 7.81 63.60
CA GLU A 583 33.30 7.49 64.05
C GLU A 583 32.20 8.50 63.70
N CYS A 584 32.44 9.44 62.79
CA CYS A 584 31.38 10.33 62.32
C CYS A 584 31.42 10.59 60.81
N SER A 585 31.25 9.54 60.00
CA SER A 585 30.62 9.70 58.68
C SER A 585 30.06 8.40 58.08
N THR A 586 29.65 7.44 58.92
CA THR A 586 28.90 6.27 58.48
C THR A 586 27.41 6.51 58.72
N ARG A 587 26.78 7.35 57.89
CA ARG A 587 25.33 7.35 57.69
C ARG A 587 24.95 8.09 56.40
N CYS A 588 24.36 7.31 55.49
CA CYS A 588 23.52 7.73 54.36
C CYS A 588 24.23 8.32 53.12
N PHE A 589 24.53 7.48 52.14
CA PHE A 589 23.64 7.31 50.96
C PHE A 589 24.13 6.11 50.13
N CYS A 590 23.33 5.05 50.13
CA CYS A 590 23.52 3.85 49.31
C CYS A 590 22.66 4.00 48.04
N PRO A 591 23.22 3.82 46.83
CA PRO A 591 22.44 3.43 45.67
C PRO A 591 22.58 1.91 45.45
N TRP A 592 21.53 1.27 44.93
CA TRP A 592 21.45 -0.13 44.46
C TRP A 592 20.92 -1.18 45.46
N CYS A 593 19.59 -1.34 45.46
CA CYS A 593 18.95 -2.66 45.54
C CYS A 593 17.95 -2.76 44.38
N PHE A 594 18.19 -3.69 43.44
CA PHE A 594 17.28 -4.79 43.10
C PHE A 594 17.73 -5.43 41.77
N SER A 595 18.55 -6.48 41.90
CA SER A 595 18.67 -7.55 40.92
C SER A 595 17.47 -8.50 41.08
N GLY A 596 16.63 -8.60 40.05
CA GLY A 596 15.53 -9.56 39.94
C GLY A 596 15.73 -10.51 38.76
N GLN A 597 16.39 -11.65 39.05
CA GLN A 597 16.35 -12.97 38.42
C GLN A 597 15.72 -13.15 37.03
N SER A 598 16.55 -13.62 36.07
CA SER A 598 16.11 -14.45 34.95
C SER A 598 16.19 -15.93 35.34
N VAL A 599 15.08 -16.65 35.19
CA VAL A 599 15.01 -18.11 35.30
C VAL A 599 15.25 -18.71 33.91
N ASN A 600 16.10 -19.74 33.84
CA ASN A 600 16.28 -20.57 32.65
C ASN A 600 15.75 -22.00 32.92
N PRO A 601 15.54 -22.82 31.87
CA PRO A 601 14.37 -23.70 31.71
C PRO A 601 14.62 -25.14 32.12
N THR A 602 13.55 -25.94 32.22
CA THR A 602 13.60 -27.38 31.97
C THR A 602 12.21 -27.95 31.66
N THR A 603 12.13 -28.66 30.53
CA THR A 603 11.32 -29.87 30.29
C THR A 603 9.79 -29.76 30.31
N THR A 604 9.17 -29.65 29.13
CA THR A 604 8.32 -30.71 28.52
C THR A 604 8.03 -30.40 27.06
#